data_AF-A0A3M9MZG6-F1
#
_entry.id   AF-A0A3M9MZG6-F1
#
_cell.length_a   1.000
_cell.length_b   1.000
_cell.length_c   1.000
_cell.angle_alpha   90.00
_cell.angle_beta   90.00
_cell.angle_gamma   90.00
#
_symmetry.space_group_name_H-M   'P 1'
#
loop_
_entity.id
_entity.type
_entity.pdbx_description
1 polymer ?
#
loop_
_entity_poly.entity_id
_entity_poly.type
_entity_poly.pdbx_seq_one_letter_code
_entity_poly.pdbx_strand_id
1 'polypeptide(L)'
;MDQISNYYKVGLSFISLKQSIYLDFAGEADSKEVFKNFLLLFNHQTNAHEPKIVINPLQLSSPDLREGIVHFIETHEKILPPILKKLPSLLNSFQNEYFLIIEGRITDTEKLIQHWNYLSEIHLQKGIYNQNSLTSFEWGELLKNYDIEYFGHQKLLIEGGNHKKNNTCRFCGAKTNEQNQFGSIVSFNKKAHAFSEALGNKKVLTSDECDSCNERFGAHKGIESSLINLLQVFRSTYSLEGKKGLKKLKGKDFLIDSSGFLDILKRVNLSDSTQKQSIETQLNLNETFIPQDIYRCLSKYILSVIDKQDVIHFQNTIDWINKAFDATELPPISIFQHINFFKRDPLVVIYKRKTTNTTFPYLVGEFHYANLIFVFILPFCFKDKKTFVQAEDYQCFWSEFNQRPNYNWTSNSFLSIQECAISINLKIDGIEIGTNTFLK
;
A
#
# COMPACT_ATOMS: atom_id res chain seq x y z
N MET A 1 -42.39 34.11 1.55
CA MET A 1 -41.11 34.43 2.23
C MET A 1 -40.29 33.17 2.21
N ASP A 2 -39.58 32.96 1.11
CA ASP A 2 -38.65 31.84 0.99
C ASP A 2 -37.41 32.19 1.80
N GLN A 3 -37.19 31.46 2.89
CA GLN A 3 -35.92 31.49 3.60
C GLN A 3 -34.86 30.93 2.66
N ILE A 4 -34.13 31.80 1.97
CA ILE A 4 -32.89 31.46 1.28
C ILE A 4 -31.98 30.87 2.36
N SER A 5 -31.71 29.56 2.33
CA SER A 5 -30.82 28.94 3.29
C SER A 5 -29.42 29.54 3.11
N ASN A 6 -28.95 30.32 4.10
CA ASN A 6 -27.61 30.90 4.18
C ASN A 6 -26.53 29.85 4.50
N TYR A 7 -26.63 28.70 3.84
CA TYR A 7 -25.80 27.53 4.07
C TYR A 7 -24.92 27.31 2.85
N TYR A 8 -23.59 27.30 3.03
CA TYR A 8 -22.67 26.91 1.97
C TYR A 8 -22.09 25.54 2.27
N LYS A 9 -21.80 24.78 1.22
CA LYS A 9 -21.17 23.47 1.28
C LYS A 9 -20.07 23.38 0.25
N VAL A 10 -18.83 23.14 0.70
CA VAL A 10 -17.65 22.97 -0.16
C VAL A 10 -16.89 21.74 0.29
N GLY A 11 -16.62 20.83 -0.64
CA GLY A 11 -15.80 19.65 -0.42
C GLY A 11 -14.41 19.82 -1.00
N LEU A 12 -13.37 19.42 -0.28
CA LEU A 12 -11.99 19.44 -0.77
C LEU A 12 -11.33 18.08 -0.54
N SER A 13 -10.76 17.49 -1.60
CA SER A 13 -9.90 16.31 -1.54
C SER A 13 -8.44 16.72 -1.46
N PHE A 14 -7.76 16.28 -0.42
CA PHE A 14 -6.31 16.42 -0.25
C PHE A 14 -5.66 15.10 -0.62
N ILE A 15 -4.72 15.10 -1.56
CA ILE A 15 -4.13 13.88 -2.12
C ILE A 15 -2.62 13.98 -2.06
N SER A 16 -1.96 13.01 -1.43
CA SER A 16 -0.51 12.80 -1.55
C SER A 16 -0.22 11.37 -1.97
N LEU A 17 1.05 11.08 -2.26
CA LEU A 17 1.51 9.71 -2.53
C LEU A 17 1.44 8.80 -1.30
N LYS A 18 1.23 9.36 -0.10
CA LYS A 18 1.15 8.63 1.17
C LYS A 18 -0.27 8.45 1.68
N GLN A 19 -1.12 9.47 1.49
CA GLN A 19 -2.50 9.38 1.89
C GLN A 19 -3.41 10.41 1.23
N SER A 20 -4.72 10.13 1.25
CA SER A 20 -5.76 11.09 0.89
C SER A 20 -6.75 11.31 2.03
N ILE A 21 -7.38 12.49 2.05
CA ILE A 21 -8.53 12.79 2.91
C ILE A 21 -9.50 13.70 2.14
N TYR A 22 -10.79 13.47 2.34
CA TYR A 22 -11.85 14.37 1.91
C TYR A 22 -12.36 15.17 3.11
N LEU A 23 -12.39 16.49 2.97
CA LEU A 23 -12.93 17.41 3.95
C LEU A 23 -14.22 18.02 3.41
N ASP A 24 -15.31 17.90 4.18
CA ASP A 24 -16.58 18.55 3.89
C ASP A 24 -16.71 19.78 4.79
N PHE A 25 -16.78 20.96 4.19
CA PHE A 25 -16.99 22.22 4.88
C PHE A 25 -18.43 22.63 4.65
N ALA A 26 -19.22 22.61 5.70
CA ALA A 26 -20.61 23.00 5.66
C ALA A 26 -20.91 23.89 6.87
N GLY A 27 -21.52 25.04 6.65
CA GLY A 27 -21.73 26.01 7.72
C GLY A 27 -22.63 27.19 7.35
N GLU A 28 -22.98 27.96 8.36
CA GLU A 28 -23.77 29.20 8.25
C GLU A 28 -22.92 30.34 7.67
N ALA A 29 -23.57 31.43 7.24
CA ALA A 29 -22.92 32.57 6.58
C ALA A 29 -21.70 33.13 7.33
N ASP A 30 -21.73 33.16 8.66
CA ASP A 30 -20.63 33.68 9.50
C ASP A 30 -19.35 32.84 9.43
N SER A 31 -19.46 31.56 9.05
CA SER A 31 -18.30 30.69 8.83
C SER A 31 -17.65 30.87 7.45
N LYS A 32 -18.32 31.58 6.53
CA LYS A 32 -17.86 31.74 5.14
C LYS A 32 -16.57 32.56 5.04
N GLU A 33 -16.45 33.61 5.86
CA GLU A 33 -15.24 34.43 5.89
C GLU A 33 -14.06 33.67 6.53
N VAL A 34 -14.33 32.87 7.56
CA VAL A 34 -13.33 31.96 8.15
C VAL A 34 -12.87 30.94 7.09
N PHE A 35 -13.80 30.34 6.35
CA PHE A 35 -13.44 29.41 5.27
C PHE A 35 -12.62 30.10 4.17
N LYS A 36 -12.98 31.32 3.79
CA LYS A 36 -12.21 32.12 2.82
C LYS A 36 -10.77 32.35 3.30
N ASN A 37 -10.59 32.75 4.56
CA ASN A 37 -9.26 32.94 5.16
C ASN A 37 -8.47 31.62 5.24
N PHE A 38 -9.14 30.50 5.46
CA PHE A 38 -8.51 29.18 5.40
C PHE A 38 -7.96 28.87 4.00
N LEU A 39 -8.71 29.17 2.94
CA LEU A 39 -8.25 28.93 1.55
C LEU A 39 -7.02 29.78 1.19
N LEU A 40 -6.89 30.98 1.76
CA LEU A 40 -5.75 31.87 1.55
C LEU A 40 -4.42 31.33 2.09
N LEU A 41 -4.45 30.33 2.99
CA LEU A 41 -3.25 29.65 3.47
C LEU A 41 -2.56 28.84 2.38
N PHE A 42 -3.30 28.39 1.37
CA PHE A 42 -2.77 27.59 0.28
C PHE A 42 -2.28 28.47 -0.87
N ASN A 43 -1.43 27.92 -1.73
CA ASN A 43 -1.05 28.56 -2.98
C ASN A 43 -2.32 28.79 -3.82
N HIS A 44 -2.65 30.04 -4.08
CA HIS A 44 -3.90 30.46 -4.71
C HIS A 44 -3.66 31.62 -5.68
N GLN A 45 -4.66 31.88 -6.52
CA GLN A 45 -4.75 33.06 -7.38
C GLN A 45 -5.97 33.88 -6.96
N THR A 46 -5.82 35.20 -6.93
CA THR A 46 -6.92 36.15 -6.74
C THR A 46 -7.18 36.87 -8.06
N ASN A 47 -8.43 36.89 -8.51
CA ASN A 47 -8.81 37.66 -9.68
C ASN A 47 -9.18 39.09 -9.24
N ALA A 48 -8.62 40.11 -9.91
CA ALA A 48 -8.86 41.51 -9.57
C ALA A 48 -10.29 41.98 -9.86
N HIS A 49 -11.03 41.26 -10.71
CA HIS A 49 -12.37 41.65 -11.19
C HIS A 49 -13.52 40.86 -10.55
N GLU A 50 -13.23 39.71 -9.93
CA GLU A 50 -14.18 38.95 -9.11
C GLU A 50 -13.44 38.40 -7.88
N PRO A 51 -13.94 38.59 -6.65
CA PRO A 51 -13.27 38.14 -5.42
C PRO A 51 -13.38 36.61 -5.21
N LYS A 52 -13.16 35.83 -6.27
CA LYS A 52 -13.14 34.38 -6.26
C LYS A 52 -11.70 33.90 -6.04
N ILE A 53 -11.48 33.20 -4.94
CA ILE A 53 -10.21 32.53 -4.64
C ILE A 53 -10.16 31.26 -5.49
N VAL A 54 -9.11 31.11 -6.30
CA VAL A 54 -8.85 29.88 -7.04
C VAL A 54 -7.61 29.24 -6.44
N ILE A 55 -7.77 28.08 -5.79
CA ILE A 55 -6.62 27.32 -5.27
C ILE A 55 -5.87 26.68 -6.44
N ASN A 56 -4.56 26.86 -6.48
CA ASN A 56 -3.70 26.09 -7.38
C ASN A 56 -3.70 24.64 -6.91
N PRO A 57 -4.02 23.62 -7.72
CA PRO A 57 -4.12 22.26 -7.22
C PRO A 57 -2.83 21.77 -6.56
N LEU A 58 -1.67 22.07 -7.15
CA LEU A 58 -0.37 21.69 -6.62
C LEU A 58 0.06 22.57 -5.45
N GLN A 59 0.32 21.90 -4.32
CA GLN A 59 0.76 22.50 -3.07
C GLN A 59 2.04 21.84 -2.59
N LEU A 60 2.85 22.57 -1.83
CA LEU A 60 4.01 22.04 -1.11
C LEU A 60 3.69 22.06 0.39
N SER A 61 3.84 20.91 1.07
CA SER A 61 3.75 20.85 2.53
C SER A 61 5.00 21.48 3.14
N SER A 62 5.16 22.80 3.05
CA SER A 62 6.30 23.53 3.63
C SER A 62 6.15 23.69 5.16
N PRO A 63 7.23 23.97 5.91
CA PRO A 63 7.13 24.34 7.32
C PRO A 63 6.12 25.46 7.56
N ASP A 64 6.21 26.55 6.78
CA ASP A 64 5.35 27.73 6.89
C ASP A 64 3.86 27.38 6.71
N LEU A 65 3.52 26.56 5.71
CA LEU A 65 2.13 26.13 5.49
C LEU A 65 1.62 25.31 6.69
N ARG A 66 2.45 24.40 7.22
CA ARG A 66 2.06 23.54 8.34
C ARG A 66 1.82 24.37 9.61
N GLU A 67 2.73 25.29 9.94
CA GLU A 67 2.61 26.19 11.07
C GLU A 67 1.40 27.12 10.92
N GLY A 68 1.20 27.69 9.73
CA GLY A 68 0.05 28.53 9.41
C GLY A 68 -1.29 27.82 9.60
N ILE A 69 -1.40 26.55 9.17
CA ILE A 69 -2.62 25.76 9.37
C ILE A 69 -2.86 25.42 10.84
N VAL A 70 -1.82 25.07 11.61
CA VAL A 70 -1.95 24.82 13.05
C VAL A 70 -2.49 26.07 13.75
N HIS A 71 -1.83 27.21 13.54
CA HIS A 71 -2.23 28.48 14.12
C HIS A 71 -3.66 28.87 13.73
N PHE A 72 -4.04 28.68 12.46
CA PHE A 72 -5.37 28.98 11.96
C PHE A 72 -6.45 28.13 12.65
N ILE A 73 -6.20 26.83 12.83
CA ILE A 73 -7.14 25.91 13.48
C ILE A 73 -7.31 26.26 14.96
N GLU A 74 -6.23 26.55 15.67
CA GLU A 74 -6.28 26.94 17.08
C GLU A 74 -7.07 28.24 17.28
N THR A 75 -6.87 29.21 16.39
CA THR A 75 -7.55 30.52 16.45
C THR A 75 -9.06 30.41 16.18
N HIS A 76 -9.48 29.47 15.32
CA HIS A 76 -10.87 29.34 14.86
C HIS A 76 -11.55 28.04 15.32
N GLU A 77 -11.03 27.41 16.38
CA GLU A 77 -11.43 26.06 16.81
C GLU A 77 -12.95 25.88 17.00
N LYS A 78 -13.61 26.93 17.51
CA LYS A 78 -15.06 26.92 17.80
C LYS A 78 -15.96 26.92 16.57
N ILE A 79 -15.45 27.39 15.43
CA ILE A 79 -16.21 27.62 14.20
C ILE A 79 -15.91 26.51 13.17
N LEU A 80 -14.70 25.97 13.20
CA LEU A 80 -14.23 25.04 12.19
C LEU A 80 -14.81 23.62 12.36
N PRO A 81 -15.12 22.92 11.24
CA PRO A 81 -15.49 21.51 11.26
C PRO A 81 -14.44 20.67 12.01
N PRO A 82 -14.84 19.77 12.94
CA PRO A 82 -13.89 18.95 13.72
C PRO A 82 -12.93 18.13 12.85
N ILE A 83 -13.32 17.81 11.62
CA ILE A 83 -12.49 17.06 10.68
C ILE A 83 -11.20 17.80 10.29
N LEU A 84 -11.18 19.13 10.33
CA LEU A 84 -9.98 19.95 10.06
C LEU A 84 -8.86 19.74 11.06
N LYS A 85 -9.19 19.34 12.29
CA LYS A 85 -8.18 18.99 13.31
C LYS A 85 -7.28 17.82 12.87
N LYS A 86 -7.67 17.06 11.84
CA LYS A 86 -6.85 16.01 11.22
C LYS A 86 -5.81 16.55 10.23
N LEU A 87 -6.00 17.75 9.70
CA LEU A 87 -5.18 18.31 8.62
C LEU A 87 -3.71 18.56 9.04
N PRO A 88 -3.39 19.06 10.25
CA PRO A 88 -2.00 19.17 10.69
C PRO A 88 -1.28 17.82 10.71
N SER A 89 -1.91 16.80 11.28
CA SER A 89 -1.36 15.43 11.30
C SER A 89 -1.19 14.88 9.88
N LEU A 90 -2.12 15.21 8.97
CA LEU A 90 -2.04 14.82 7.57
C LEU A 90 -0.80 15.43 6.90
N LEU A 91 -0.65 16.75 6.93
CA LEU A 91 0.48 17.46 6.29
C LEU A 91 1.83 17.07 6.90
N ASN A 92 1.86 16.76 8.21
CA ASN A 92 3.04 16.24 8.89
C ASN A 92 3.47 14.84 8.42
N SER A 93 2.59 14.06 7.79
CA SER A 93 2.99 12.75 7.26
C SER A 93 3.79 12.84 5.95
N PHE A 94 3.66 13.95 5.22
CA PHE A 94 4.32 14.24 3.95
C PHE A 94 5.01 15.61 4.02
N GLN A 95 5.93 15.74 4.97
CA GLN A 95 6.69 16.97 5.16
C GLN A 95 7.59 17.26 3.95
N ASN A 96 7.51 18.49 3.45
CA ASN A 96 8.30 18.98 2.31
C ASN A 96 8.06 18.17 1.02
N GLU A 97 6.90 17.54 0.93
CA GLU A 97 6.44 16.80 -0.24
C GLU A 97 5.29 17.56 -0.91
N TYR A 98 5.14 17.32 -2.21
CA TYR A 98 4.04 17.89 -2.98
C TYR A 98 2.74 17.12 -2.73
N PHE A 99 1.61 17.83 -2.74
CA PHE A 99 0.28 17.26 -2.63
C PHE A 99 -0.71 18.05 -3.49
N LEU A 100 -1.88 17.47 -3.73
CA LEU A 100 -2.95 18.10 -4.48
C LEU A 100 -4.12 18.48 -3.60
N ILE A 101 -4.72 19.64 -3.88
CA ILE A 101 -6.05 20.02 -3.41
C ILE A 101 -6.98 20.06 -4.62
N ILE A 102 -8.00 19.21 -4.60
CA ILE A 102 -8.99 19.10 -5.66
C ILE A 102 -10.37 19.39 -5.08
N GLU A 103 -11.16 20.21 -5.77
CA GLU A 103 -12.54 20.48 -5.39
C GLU A 103 -13.42 19.23 -5.58
N GLY A 104 -14.27 18.97 -4.59
CA GLY A 104 -15.15 17.80 -4.57
C GLY A 104 -14.47 16.52 -4.08
N ARG A 105 -15.26 15.45 -4.03
CA ARG A 105 -14.77 14.10 -3.70
C ARG A 105 -14.34 13.40 -4.98
N ILE A 106 -13.15 12.81 -4.97
CA ILE A 106 -12.72 11.92 -6.05
C ILE A 106 -13.38 10.57 -5.84
N THR A 107 -14.34 10.26 -6.72
CA THR A 107 -15.03 8.96 -6.78
C THR A 107 -14.63 8.15 -8.02
N ASP A 108 -13.84 8.75 -8.90
CA ASP A 108 -13.41 8.19 -10.18
C ASP A 108 -11.96 7.73 -10.05
N THR A 109 -11.72 6.44 -10.25
CA THR A 109 -10.38 5.87 -10.16
C THR A 109 -9.44 6.41 -11.23
N GLU A 110 -9.91 6.64 -12.45
CA GLU A 110 -9.06 7.17 -13.52
C GLU A 110 -8.49 8.54 -13.13
N LYS A 111 -9.33 9.40 -12.56
CA LYS A 111 -8.89 10.69 -12.01
C LYS A 111 -7.89 10.49 -10.87
N LEU A 112 -8.13 9.58 -9.93
CA LEU A 112 -7.19 9.33 -8.83
C LEU A 112 -5.80 8.90 -9.36
N ILE A 113 -5.76 8.05 -10.38
CA ILE A 113 -4.53 7.59 -11.05
C ILE A 113 -3.80 8.75 -11.69
N GLN A 114 -4.50 9.58 -12.46
CA GLN A 114 -3.91 10.76 -13.12
C GLN A 114 -3.25 11.69 -12.10
N HIS A 115 -3.94 11.97 -10.99
CA HIS A 115 -3.42 12.79 -9.89
C HIS A 115 -2.18 12.17 -9.23
N TRP A 116 -2.17 10.85 -9.03
CA TRP A 116 -1.03 10.14 -8.45
C TRP A 116 0.19 10.07 -9.36
N ASN A 117 -0.04 9.91 -10.67
CA ASN A 117 1.02 9.93 -11.67
C ASN A 117 1.65 11.32 -11.72
N TYR A 118 0.82 12.37 -11.81
CA TYR A 118 1.28 13.74 -11.76
C TYR A 118 2.12 14.00 -10.50
N LEU A 119 1.64 13.59 -9.33
CA LEU A 119 2.41 13.72 -8.09
C LEU A 119 3.73 12.93 -8.13
N SER A 120 3.73 11.70 -8.65
CA SER A 120 4.94 10.88 -8.75
C SER A 120 5.99 11.55 -9.63
N GLU A 121 5.61 12.09 -10.79
CA GLU A 121 6.50 12.79 -11.70
C GLU A 121 7.08 14.06 -11.07
N ILE A 122 6.23 14.86 -10.42
CA ILE A 122 6.67 16.07 -9.71
C ILE A 122 7.71 15.74 -8.63
N HIS A 123 7.56 14.63 -7.90
CA HIS A 123 8.54 14.20 -6.91
C HIS A 123 9.85 13.72 -7.57
N LEU A 124 9.78 12.99 -8.68
CA LEU A 124 10.96 12.56 -9.43
C LEU A 124 11.77 13.75 -9.96
N GLN A 125 11.08 14.80 -10.39
CA GLN A 125 11.70 16.00 -10.97
C GLN A 125 11.91 17.15 -9.97
N LYS A 126 11.76 16.88 -8.67
CA LYS A 126 11.92 17.86 -7.57
C LYS A 126 11.13 19.17 -7.79
N GLY A 127 9.90 19.08 -8.30
CA GLY A 127 9.04 20.26 -8.50
C GLY A 127 9.15 20.93 -9.86
N ILE A 128 10.06 20.50 -10.74
CA ILE A 128 10.12 20.97 -12.13
C ILE A 128 9.15 20.10 -12.93
N TYR A 129 8.18 20.69 -13.63
CA TYR A 129 7.27 19.95 -14.51
C TYR A 129 7.63 20.26 -15.96
N ASN A 130 8.06 19.24 -16.70
CA ASN A 130 8.16 19.33 -18.16
C ASN A 130 6.94 18.65 -18.79
N GLN A 131 6.10 19.41 -19.50
CA GLN A 131 4.92 18.87 -20.20
C GLN A 131 5.28 17.74 -21.19
N ASN A 132 6.56 17.62 -21.59
CA ASN A 132 7.05 16.67 -22.58
C ASN A 132 7.62 15.37 -21.98
N SER A 133 7.68 15.21 -20.65
CA SER A 133 8.22 13.99 -20.01
C SER A 133 7.13 13.00 -19.58
N LEU A 134 5.98 13.02 -20.24
CA LEU A 134 5.03 11.93 -20.17
C LEU A 134 5.66 10.73 -20.88
N THR A 135 6.29 9.81 -20.13
CA THR A 135 5.95 8.41 -20.42
C THR A 135 4.49 8.28 -20.03
N SER A 136 3.59 8.72 -20.91
CA SER A 136 2.15 8.55 -20.76
C SER A 136 1.94 7.07 -20.56
N PHE A 137 1.72 6.67 -19.32
CA PHE A 137 1.24 5.35 -19.05
C PHE A 137 -0.15 5.30 -19.67
N GLU A 138 -0.29 4.64 -20.81
CA GLU A 138 -1.56 4.49 -21.51
C GLU A 138 -2.44 3.49 -20.75
N TRP A 139 -2.83 3.86 -19.53
CA TRP A 139 -3.84 3.17 -18.76
C TRP A 139 -5.12 2.95 -19.58
N GLY A 140 -5.32 3.68 -20.68
CA GLY A 140 -6.43 3.48 -21.62
C GLY A 140 -6.69 2.02 -21.96
N GLU A 141 -5.68 1.21 -22.33
CA GLU A 141 -5.91 -0.21 -22.61
C GLU A 141 -6.24 -1.03 -21.35
N LEU A 142 -5.59 -0.72 -20.22
CA LEU A 142 -5.87 -1.42 -18.98
C LEU A 142 -7.28 -1.11 -18.46
N LEU A 143 -7.67 0.17 -18.51
CA LEU A 143 -8.97 0.70 -18.10
C LEU A 143 -10.10 0.26 -19.04
N LYS A 144 -9.80 -0.19 -20.27
CA LYS A 144 -10.81 -0.89 -21.10
C LYS A 144 -11.20 -2.22 -20.47
N ASN A 145 -10.24 -2.95 -19.91
CA ASN A 145 -10.44 -4.31 -19.41
C ASN A 145 -10.77 -4.39 -17.91
N TYR A 146 -10.30 -3.42 -17.13
CA TYR A 146 -10.36 -3.46 -15.67
C TYR A 146 -10.98 -2.21 -15.05
N ASP A 147 -11.69 -2.42 -13.95
CA ASP A 147 -11.88 -1.41 -12.91
C ASP A 147 -10.74 -1.52 -11.89
N ILE A 148 -10.27 -0.39 -11.40
CA ILE A 148 -9.11 -0.31 -10.53
C ILE A 148 -9.54 0.26 -9.17
N GLU A 149 -8.99 -0.27 -8.08
CA GLU A 149 -9.28 0.19 -6.72
C GLU A 149 -8.01 0.23 -5.86
N TYR A 150 -7.92 1.23 -4.97
CA TYR A 150 -6.74 1.50 -4.14
C TYR A 150 -7.05 1.43 -2.64
N PHE A 151 -6.28 0.65 -1.89
CA PHE A 151 -6.46 0.41 -0.46
C PHE A 151 -5.15 0.65 0.30
N GLY A 152 -5.22 1.30 1.47
CA GLY A 152 -4.04 1.66 2.27
C GLY A 152 -3.61 3.12 2.13
N HIS A 153 -4.15 3.84 1.14
CA HIS A 153 -3.97 5.29 0.99
C HIS A 153 -4.88 6.11 1.94
N GLN A 154 -5.95 5.53 2.46
CA GLN A 154 -6.82 6.19 3.42
C GLN A 154 -7.27 5.21 4.51
N LYS A 155 -7.73 5.75 5.64
CA LYS A 155 -8.37 4.93 6.67
C LYS A 155 -9.71 4.43 6.14
N LEU A 156 -9.92 3.13 6.19
CA LEU A 156 -11.10 2.47 5.67
C LEU A 156 -11.49 1.32 6.58
N LEU A 157 -12.78 1.20 6.87
CA LEU A 157 -13.39 0.01 7.45
C LEU A 157 -14.16 -0.70 6.34
N ILE A 158 -13.75 -1.92 6.00
CA ILE A 158 -14.49 -2.77 5.08
C ILE A 158 -15.66 -3.39 5.85
N GLU A 159 -16.87 -3.04 5.44
CA GLU A 159 -18.12 -3.48 6.08
C GLU A 159 -18.73 -4.66 5.33
N GLY A 160 -18.93 -5.78 6.04
CA GLY A 160 -19.54 -6.99 5.49
C GLY A 160 -21.04 -7.10 5.80
N GLY A 161 -21.81 -6.06 5.48
CA GLY A 161 -23.26 -6.03 5.69
C GLY A 161 -23.71 -5.70 7.14
N ASN A 162 -24.99 -5.33 7.27
CA ASN A 162 -25.56 -4.66 8.45
C ASN A 162 -25.46 -5.43 9.78
N HIS A 163 -24.95 -4.71 10.79
CA HIS A 163 -25.17 -4.86 12.24
C HIS A 163 -24.89 -6.21 12.91
N LYS A 164 -23.66 -6.36 13.46
CA LYS A 164 -23.20 -7.01 14.72
C LYS A 164 -23.80 -8.35 15.24
N LYS A 165 -24.96 -8.81 14.79
CA LYS A 165 -25.69 -9.98 15.31
C LYS A 165 -25.77 -11.14 14.32
N ASN A 166 -25.34 -10.95 13.07
CA ASN A 166 -25.42 -12.01 12.05
C ASN A 166 -24.28 -11.94 11.02
N ASN A 167 -23.08 -11.54 11.45
CA ASN A 167 -21.94 -11.42 10.55
C ASN A 167 -21.47 -12.82 10.13
N THR A 168 -21.27 -13.01 8.84
CA THR A 168 -20.65 -14.20 8.24
C THR A 168 -19.19 -13.91 7.97
N CYS A 169 -18.29 -14.75 8.47
CA CYS A 169 -16.86 -14.58 8.20
C CYS A 169 -16.56 -14.86 6.73
N ARG A 170 -15.87 -13.93 6.05
CA ARG A 170 -15.52 -14.07 4.63
C ARG A 170 -14.58 -15.24 4.33
N PHE A 171 -13.79 -15.69 5.32
CA PHE A 171 -12.80 -16.75 5.12
C PHE A 171 -13.25 -18.13 5.58
N CYS A 172 -14.07 -18.24 6.63
CA CYS A 172 -14.56 -19.55 7.09
C CYS A 172 -16.04 -19.80 6.82
N GLY A 173 -16.79 -18.82 6.27
CA GLY A 173 -18.20 -18.96 5.93
C GLY A 173 -19.17 -19.10 7.11
N ALA A 174 -18.67 -19.40 8.32
CA ALA A 174 -19.47 -19.52 9.53
C ALA A 174 -19.95 -18.15 10.05
N LYS A 175 -21.15 -18.14 10.65
CA LYS A 175 -21.79 -16.96 11.25
C LYS A 175 -21.37 -16.77 12.70
N THR A 176 -21.67 -15.59 13.25
CA THR A 176 -21.48 -15.30 14.67
C THR A 176 -22.08 -16.40 15.57
N ASN A 177 -21.32 -16.87 16.56
CA ASN A 177 -21.65 -17.96 17.48
C ASN A 177 -21.71 -19.38 16.87
N GLU A 178 -21.51 -19.55 15.57
CA GLU A 178 -21.33 -20.89 14.97
C GLU A 178 -19.90 -21.38 15.19
N GLN A 179 -19.74 -22.70 15.25
CA GLN A 179 -18.41 -23.33 15.23
C GLN A 179 -17.92 -23.39 13.78
N ASN A 180 -16.74 -22.84 13.52
CA ASN A 180 -16.12 -22.94 12.20
C ASN A 180 -15.46 -24.31 11.98
N GLN A 181 -15.02 -24.56 10.74
CA GLN A 181 -14.30 -25.79 10.36
C GLN A 181 -12.97 -26.03 11.12
N PHE A 182 -12.51 -25.05 11.90
CA PHE A 182 -11.29 -25.14 12.73
C PHE A 182 -11.62 -25.39 14.21
N GLY A 183 -12.88 -25.66 14.56
CA GLY A 183 -13.30 -25.95 15.93
C GLY A 183 -13.45 -24.74 16.84
N SER A 184 -13.38 -23.52 16.30
CA SER A 184 -13.52 -22.27 17.08
C SER A 184 -14.91 -21.67 16.93
N ILE A 185 -15.47 -21.16 18.03
CA ILE A 185 -16.68 -20.34 18.00
C ILE A 185 -16.36 -18.99 17.34
N VAL A 186 -17.15 -18.62 16.32
CA VAL A 186 -16.94 -17.40 15.54
C VAL A 186 -17.37 -16.16 16.33
N SER A 187 -16.44 -15.24 16.50
CA SER A 187 -16.66 -13.90 17.06
C SER A 187 -15.96 -12.82 16.24
N PHE A 188 -16.39 -11.58 16.41
CA PHE A 188 -15.86 -10.38 15.73
C PHE A 188 -15.54 -9.29 16.76
N ASN A 189 -14.92 -9.69 17.87
CA ASN A 189 -14.65 -8.81 19.01
C ASN A 189 -13.34 -8.02 18.83
N LYS A 190 -12.43 -8.50 17.98
CA LYS A 190 -11.13 -7.89 17.72
C LYS A 190 -11.16 -7.04 16.46
N LYS A 191 -10.23 -6.09 16.40
CA LYS A 191 -9.98 -5.31 15.18
C LYS A 191 -9.19 -6.18 14.21
N ALA A 192 -9.87 -6.71 13.20
CA ALA A 192 -9.21 -7.42 12.13
C ALA A 192 -8.60 -6.41 11.14
N HIS A 193 -7.30 -6.54 10.89
CA HIS A 193 -6.58 -5.74 9.90
C HIS A 193 -6.61 -6.47 8.56
N ALA A 194 -7.07 -5.81 7.50
CA ALA A 194 -7.16 -6.43 6.17
C ALA A 194 -5.78 -6.88 5.66
N PHE A 195 -4.76 -6.03 5.90
CA PHE A 195 -3.35 -6.33 5.66
C PHE A 195 -2.60 -6.46 6.99
N SER A 196 -1.47 -7.19 7.02
CA SER A 196 -0.68 -7.36 8.24
C SER A 196 -0.35 -6.03 8.92
N GLU A 197 -0.78 -5.88 10.18
CA GLU A 197 -0.35 -4.79 11.06
C GLU A 197 1.18 -4.84 11.31
N ALA A 198 1.77 -6.03 11.22
CA ALA A 198 3.22 -6.23 11.34
C ALA A 198 4.03 -5.49 10.26
N LEU A 199 3.42 -5.27 9.09
CA LEU A 199 3.94 -4.48 7.97
C LEU A 199 3.50 -3.01 8.03
N GLY A 200 2.91 -2.54 9.13
CA GLY A 200 2.55 -1.13 9.30
C GLY A 200 1.12 -0.76 8.87
N ASN A 201 0.27 -1.72 8.46
CA ASN A 201 -1.13 -1.41 8.17
C ASN A 201 -1.89 -0.97 9.43
N LYS A 202 -2.13 0.35 9.54
CA LYS A 202 -2.99 0.96 10.56
C LYS A 202 -4.30 1.52 9.97
N LYS A 203 -4.50 1.37 8.66
CA LYS A 203 -5.48 2.14 7.89
C LYS A 203 -6.66 1.31 7.42
N VAL A 204 -6.44 0.07 6.97
CA VAL A 204 -7.50 -0.77 6.41
C VAL A 204 -7.89 -1.86 7.39
N LEU A 205 -9.07 -1.72 7.97
CA LEU A 205 -9.69 -2.67 8.88
C LEU A 205 -10.84 -3.39 8.19
N THR A 206 -11.18 -4.57 8.68
CA THR A 206 -12.36 -5.31 8.23
C THR A 206 -13.23 -5.71 9.43
N SER A 207 -14.54 -5.78 9.19
CA SER A 207 -15.56 -6.16 10.18
C SER A 207 -16.17 -7.55 9.94
N ASP A 208 -15.76 -8.24 8.88
CA ASP A 208 -16.29 -9.55 8.46
C ASP A 208 -15.19 -10.61 8.29
N GLU A 209 -14.02 -10.38 8.88
CA GLU A 209 -13.03 -11.41 9.20
C GLU A 209 -13.14 -11.72 10.70
N CYS A 210 -13.42 -12.98 11.05
CA CYS A 210 -13.60 -13.36 12.45
C CYS A 210 -12.27 -13.45 13.21
N ASP A 211 -12.35 -13.30 14.53
CA ASP A 211 -11.19 -13.28 15.43
C ASP A 211 -10.29 -14.52 15.24
N SER A 212 -10.88 -15.71 15.13
CA SER A 212 -10.15 -16.97 14.98
C SER A 212 -9.45 -17.13 13.63
N CYS A 213 -10.04 -16.61 12.54
CA CYS A 213 -9.36 -16.58 11.24
C CYS A 213 -8.21 -15.57 11.25
N ASN A 214 -8.47 -14.36 11.75
CA ASN A 214 -7.46 -13.31 11.82
C ASN A 214 -6.23 -13.73 12.64
N GLU A 215 -6.45 -14.33 13.82
CA GLU A 215 -5.39 -14.86 14.65
C GLU A 215 -4.64 -16.00 13.98
N ARG A 216 -5.34 -16.94 13.34
CA ARG A 216 -4.71 -18.08 12.67
C ARG A 216 -3.83 -17.63 11.50
N PHE A 217 -4.28 -16.65 10.71
CA PHE A 217 -3.48 -16.13 9.60
C PHE A 217 -2.26 -15.33 10.09
N GLY A 218 -2.41 -14.53 11.14
CA GLY A 218 -1.34 -13.72 11.73
C GLY A 218 -0.45 -14.43 12.76
N ALA A 219 -0.75 -15.69 13.10
CA ALA A 219 0.06 -16.49 14.02
C ALA A 219 1.48 -16.72 13.48
N HIS A 220 2.42 -17.11 14.34
CA HIS A 220 3.81 -17.40 13.95
C HIS A 220 3.90 -18.45 12.83
N LYS A 221 3.01 -19.45 12.83
CA LYS A 221 2.89 -20.48 11.78
C LYS A 221 1.75 -20.22 10.79
N GLY A 222 1.15 -19.03 10.84
CA GLY A 222 0.11 -18.58 9.92
C GLY A 222 0.71 -18.15 8.58
N ILE A 223 -0.14 -18.02 7.57
CA ILE A 223 0.30 -17.65 6.21
C ILE A 223 0.96 -16.26 6.15
N GLU A 224 0.61 -15.33 7.05
CA GLU A 224 1.17 -13.98 7.04
C GLU A 224 2.65 -13.96 7.44
N SER A 225 3.11 -14.93 8.25
CA SER A 225 4.48 -14.95 8.76
C SER A 225 5.52 -15.08 7.64
N SER A 226 5.25 -15.87 6.61
CA SER A 226 6.16 -16.05 5.47
C SER A 226 6.43 -14.74 4.72
N LEU A 227 5.39 -13.94 4.46
CA LEU A 227 5.54 -12.63 3.82
C LEU A 227 6.22 -11.62 4.75
N ILE A 228 5.86 -11.62 6.04
CA ILE A 228 6.50 -10.75 7.04
C ILE A 228 7.99 -11.04 7.15
N ASN A 229 8.38 -12.32 7.19
CA ASN A 229 9.75 -12.77 7.30
C ASN A 229 10.55 -12.38 6.05
N LEU A 230 9.99 -12.54 4.85
CA LEU A 230 10.63 -12.09 3.61
C LEU A 230 10.86 -10.57 3.61
N LEU A 231 9.87 -9.79 4.05
CA LEU A 231 9.90 -8.33 4.00
C LEU A 231 10.64 -7.67 5.18
N GLN A 232 11.05 -8.43 6.19
CA GLN A 232 11.62 -7.87 7.41
C GLN A 232 12.95 -7.15 7.19
N VAL A 233 13.75 -7.58 6.21
CA VAL A 233 15.00 -6.90 5.87
C VAL A 233 14.73 -5.48 5.38
N PHE A 234 13.82 -5.31 4.42
CA PHE A 234 13.44 -4.02 3.89
C PHE A 234 12.85 -3.14 4.98
N ARG A 235 12.03 -3.73 5.86
CA ARG A 235 11.49 -3.02 7.01
C ARG A 235 12.58 -2.44 7.91
N SER A 236 13.59 -3.23 8.27
CA SER A 236 14.68 -2.76 9.13
C SER A 236 15.62 -1.80 8.41
N THR A 237 16.00 -2.09 7.16
CA THR A 237 16.87 -1.20 6.35
C THR A 237 16.27 0.18 6.15
N TYR A 238 14.96 0.27 5.90
CA TYR A 238 14.28 1.55 5.69
C TYR A 238 13.68 2.17 6.97
N SER A 239 13.98 1.59 8.15
CA SER A 239 13.45 2.07 9.43
C SER A 239 11.92 2.25 9.40
N LEU A 240 11.23 1.23 8.91
CA LEU A 240 9.77 1.20 8.80
C LEU A 240 9.12 0.72 10.10
N GLU A 241 8.17 1.51 10.60
CA GLU A 241 7.39 1.17 11.78
C GLU A 241 6.37 0.06 11.49
N GLY A 242 6.25 -0.90 12.41
CA GLY A 242 5.13 -1.83 12.45
C GLY A 242 4.44 -1.79 13.81
N LYS A 243 3.69 -2.85 14.14
CA LYS A 243 2.94 -2.97 15.42
C LYS A 243 3.73 -2.62 16.70
N LYS A 244 5.03 -2.96 16.75
CA LYS A 244 5.91 -2.71 17.91
C LYS A 244 6.97 -1.62 17.63
N GLY A 245 6.67 -0.69 16.72
CA GLY A 245 7.60 0.36 16.31
C GLY A 245 8.74 -0.13 15.39
N LEU A 246 9.87 0.55 15.47
CA LEU A 246 11.11 0.20 14.76
C LEU A 246 11.70 -1.09 15.32
N LYS A 247 12.12 -2.00 14.44
CA LYS A 247 12.70 -3.28 14.83
C LYS A 247 14.12 -3.41 14.34
N LYS A 248 15.00 -3.84 15.25
CA LYS A 248 16.31 -4.38 14.91
C LYS A 248 16.12 -5.75 14.23
N LEU A 249 16.94 -6.05 13.23
CA LEU A 249 16.99 -7.36 12.59
C LEU A 249 18.35 -7.99 12.86
N LYS A 250 18.36 -9.12 13.55
CA LYS A 250 19.57 -9.92 13.76
C LYS A 250 19.53 -11.13 12.83
N GLY A 251 20.48 -11.20 11.92
CA GLY A 251 20.74 -12.39 11.11
C GLY A 251 21.75 -13.34 11.77
N LYS A 252 22.27 -14.28 10.99
CA LYS A 252 23.33 -15.19 11.42
C LYS A 252 24.68 -14.48 11.56
N ASP A 253 24.96 -13.59 10.61
CA ASP A 253 26.24 -12.92 10.40
C ASP A 253 26.13 -11.40 10.29
N PHE A 254 24.95 -10.83 10.58
CA PHE A 254 24.72 -9.39 10.50
C PHE A 254 23.71 -8.90 11.54
N LEU A 255 23.72 -7.59 11.77
CA LEU A 255 22.73 -6.85 12.54
C LEU A 255 22.33 -5.60 11.76
N ILE A 256 21.02 -5.37 11.62
CA ILE A 256 20.48 -4.07 11.24
C ILE A 256 19.86 -3.46 12.48
N ASP A 257 20.33 -2.29 12.89
CA ASP A 257 19.80 -1.60 14.05
C ASP A 257 18.48 -0.86 13.74
N SER A 258 17.96 -0.11 14.71
CA SER A 258 16.69 0.63 14.54
C SER A 258 16.82 1.89 13.67
N SER A 259 18.03 2.34 13.37
CA SER A 259 18.30 3.46 12.46
C SER A 259 18.42 3.00 10.99
N GLY A 260 18.51 1.70 10.76
CA GLY A 260 18.76 1.10 9.44
C GLY A 260 20.25 0.86 9.17
N PHE A 261 21.12 1.10 10.16
CA PHE A 261 22.55 0.85 10.05
C PHE A 261 22.83 -0.66 10.02
N LEU A 262 23.63 -1.10 9.05
CA LEU A 262 23.95 -2.50 8.81
C LEU A 262 25.38 -2.82 9.27
N ASP A 263 25.49 -3.63 10.31
CA ASP A 263 26.72 -4.27 10.78
C ASP A 263 26.84 -5.67 10.19
N ILE A 264 27.95 -5.95 9.49
CA ILE A 264 28.24 -7.28 8.93
C ILE A 264 29.52 -7.83 9.59
N LEU A 265 29.43 -9.01 10.17
CA LEU A 265 30.58 -9.73 10.71
C LEU A 265 31.08 -10.73 9.68
N LYS A 266 32.14 -10.38 8.95
CA LYS A 266 32.75 -11.24 7.92
C LYS A 266 34.24 -11.48 8.20
N ARG A 267 34.65 -12.74 8.09
CA ARG A 267 36.08 -13.11 8.07
C ARG A 267 36.57 -13.00 6.62
N VAL A 268 37.60 -12.19 6.38
CA VAL A 268 38.23 -12.00 5.07
C VAL A 268 39.70 -12.37 5.19
N ASN A 269 40.22 -13.15 4.23
CA ASN A 269 41.66 -13.37 4.11
C ASN A 269 42.27 -12.15 3.41
N LEU A 270 43.03 -11.36 4.16
CA LEU A 270 43.74 -10.20 3.61
C LEU A 270 44.98 -10.70 2.88
N SER A 271 44.89 -10.87 1.55
CA SER A 271 46.09 -10.95 0.70
C SER A 271 46.42 -9.56 0.16
N ASP A 272 47.71 -9.20 0.18
CA ASP A 272 48.33 -7.87 -0.08
C ASP A 272 48.02 -7.25 -1.46
N SER A 273 46.76 -6.97 -1.77
CA SER A 273 46.38 -6.22 -2.96
C SER A 273 45.59 -4.97 -2.57
N THR A 274 46.23 -3.82 -2.75
CA THR A 274 45.74 -2.45 -2.54
C THR A 274 44.71 -2.00 -3.59
N GLN A 275 43.92 -2.92 -4.14
CA GLN A 275 42.88 -2.57 -5.10
C GLN A 275 41.53 -2.39 -4.40
N LYS A 276 40.73 -1.41 -4.87
CA LYS A 276 39.31 -1.27 -4.51
C LYS A 276 38.63 -2.60 -4.74
N GLN A 277 38.28 -3.29 -3.65
CA GLN A 277 37.62 -4.58 -3.72
C GLN A 277 36.10 -4.38 -3.67
N SER A 278 35.38 -5.13 -4.49
CA SER A 278 33.95 -5.37 -4.29
C SER A 278 33.80 -6.55 -3.33
N ILE A 279 33.10 -6.36 -2.20
CA ILE A 279 32.75 -7.47 -1.32
C ILE A 279 31.38 -7.98 -1.75
N GLU A 280 31.37 -9.21 -2.27
CA GLU A 280 30.14 -9.99 -2.45
C GLU A 280 29.89 -10.82 -1.20
N THR A 281 28.72 -10.66 -0.57
CA THR A 281 28.33 -11.36 0.65
C THR A 281 26.86 -11.71 0.64
N GLN A 282 26.47 -12.68 1.47
CA GLN A 282 25.09 -13.12 1.58
C GLN A 282 24.62 -12.90 3.01
N LEU A 283 23.61 -12.06 3.20
CA LEU A 283 22.98 -11.87 4.50
C LEU A 283 22.02 -13.02 4.76
N ASN A 284 22.28 -13.81 5.79
CA ASN A 284 21.45 -14.97 6.12
C ASN A 284 20.57 -14.67 7.33
N LEU A 285 19.25 -14.71 7.14
CA LEU A 285 18.30 -14.46 8.22
C LEU A 285 18.11 -15.74 9.05
N ASN A 286 17.63 -15.57 10.29
CA ASN A 286 17.28 -16.69 11.17
C ASN A 286 15.91 -17.29 10.84
N GLU A 287 15.02 -16.47 10.28
CA GLU A 287 13.66 -16.86 9.92
C GLU A 287 13.64 -17.60 8.57
N THR A 288 12.62 -18.44 8.40
CA THR A 288 12.28 -19.12 7.15
C THR A 288 10.97 -18.59 6.59
N PHE A 289 10.66 -18.97 5.36
CA PHE A 289 9.36 -18.72 4.74
C PHE A 289 8.94 -19.91 3.88
N ILE A 290 7.64 -20.05 3.66
CA ILE A 290 7.08 -20.98 2.70
C ILE A 290 6.60 -20.16 1.49
N PRO A 291 7.14 -20.38 0.28
CA PRO A 291 6.74 -19.61 -0.91
C PRO A 291 5.23 -19.61 -1.15
N GLN A 292 4.57 -20.77 -1.03
CA GLN A 292 3.13 -20.85 -1.24
C GLN A 292 2.33 -20.05 -0.18
N ASP A 293 2.84 -19.91 1.04
CA ASP A 293 2.20 -19.09 2.08
C ASP A 293 2.33 -17.58 1.79
N ILE A 294 3.40 -17.14 1.13
CA ILE A 294 3.51 -15.76 0.64
C ILE A 294 2.36 -15.45 -0.32
N TYR A 295 2.09 -16.35 -1.26
CA TYR A 295 1.02 -16.18 -2.23
C TYR A 295 -0.36 -16.25 -1.57
N ARG A 296 -0.58 -17.20 -0.64
CA ARG A 296 -1.81 -17.23 0.16
C ARG A 296 -2.03 -15.92 0.91
N CYS A 297 -0.97 -15.37 1.52
CA CYS A 297 -1.03 -14.11 2.25
C CYS A 297 -1.41 -12.92 1.34
N LEU A 298 -0.75 -12.81 0.19
CA LEU A 298 -1.07 -11.79 -0.81
C LEU A 298 -2.52 -11.92 -1.33
N SER A 299 -2.97 -13.15 -1.60
CA SER A 299 -4.35 -13.43 -2.01
C SER A 299 -5.36 -13.10 -0.91
N LYS A 300 -5.03 -13.41 0.35
CA LYS A 300 -5.82 -13.04 1.55
C LYS A 300 -6.00 -11.53 1.61
N TYR A 301 -4.93 -10.74 1.40
CA TYR A 301 -5.04 -9.28 1.42
C TYR A 301 -6.03 -8.75 0.39
N ILE A 302 -6.02 -9.28 -0.84
CA ILE A 302 -7.00 -8.87 -1.86
C ILE A 302 -8.41 -9.29 -1.45
N LEU A 303 -8.59 -10.55 -1.02
CA LEU A 303 -9.90 -11.04 -0.57
C LEU A 303 -10.42 -10.33 0.67
N SER A 304 -9.59 -9.67 1.47
CA SER A 304 -9.98 -8.86 2.63
C SER A 304 -10.57 -7.49 2.26
N VAL A 305 -10.45 -7.04 1.01
CA VAL A 305 -10.88 -5.69 0.60
C VAL A 305 -11.86 -5.65 -0.58
N ILE A 306 -11.96 -6.72 -1.38
CA ILE A 306 -13.00 -6.79 -2.42
C ILE A 306 -14.41 -6.91 -1.83
N ASP A 307 -15.41 -6.56 -2.65
CA ASP A 307 -16.81 -6.72 -2.31
C ASP A 307 -17.19 -8.18 -2.04
N LYS A 308 -18.07 -8.37 -1.06
CA LYS A 308 -18.59 -9.70 -0.68
C LYS A 308 -19.24 -10.44 -1.85
N GLN A 309 -19.85 -9.72 -2.79
CA GLN A 309 -20.45 -10.29 -4.00
C GLN A 309 -19.41 -10.91 -4.94
N ASP A 310 -18.16 -10.45 -4.91
CA ASP A 310 -17.08 -11.02 -5.72
C ASP A 310 -16.35 -12.15 -5.00
N VAL A 311 -16.28 -12.11 -3.67
CA VAL A 311 -15.65 -13.16 -2.85
C VAL A 311 -16.21 -14.55 -3.18
N ILE A 312 -17.49 -14.66 -3.52
CA ILE A 312 -18.12 -15.93 -3.92
C ILE A 312 -17.40 -16.60 -5.09
N HIS A 313 -16.71 -15.83 -5.94
CA HIS A 313 -15.97 -16.33 -7.10
C HIS A 313 -14.66 -17.05 -6.75
N PHE A 314 -14.23 -16.96 -5.49
CA PHE A 314 -12.92 -17.38 -5.01
C PHE A 314 -12.99 -18.42 -3.90
N GLN A 315 -14.04 -19.25 -3.85
CA GLN A 315 -14.16 -20.28 -2.80
C GLN A 315 -12.95 -21.23 -2.78
N ASN A 316 -12.47 -21.69 -3.96
CA ASN A 316 -11.27 -22.52 -4.04
C ASN A 316 -10.01 -21.77 -3.56
N THR A 317 -9.90 -20.47 -3.82
CA THR A 317 -8.83 -19.62 -3.30
C THR A 317 -8.90 -19.52 -1.77
N ILE A 318 -10.10 -19.36 -1.21
CA ILE A 318 -10.34 -19.33 0.23
C ILE A 318 -9.96 -20.66 0.87
N ASP A 319 -10.36 -21.78 0.27
CA ASP A 319 -10.02 -23.13 0.75
C ASP A 319 -8.50 -23.35 0.73
N TRP A 320 -7.83 -22.90 -0.34
CA TRP A 320 -6.37 -22.91 -0.44
C TRP A 320 -5.68 -22.02 0.61
N ILE A 321 -6.17 -20.78 0.83
CA ILE A 321 -5.71 -19.88 1.89
C ILE A 321 -5.87 -20.53 3.28
N ASN A 322 -6.96 -21.27 3.46
CA ASN A 322 -7.25 -22.02 4.66
C ASN A 322 -6.42 -23.29 4.83
N LYS A 323 -5.52 -23.61 3.88
CA LYS A 323 -4.72 -24.83 3.83
C LYS A 323 -5.57 -26.11 3.77
N ALA A 324 -6.74 -26.05 3.11
CA ALA A 324 -7.52 -27.25 2.80
C ALA A 324 -6.82 -28.13 1.74
N PHE A 325 -5.99 -27.51 0.89
CA PHE A 325 -5.10 -28.19 -0.03
C PHE A 325 -3.85 -27.33 -0.32
N ASP A 326 -2.83 -27.95 -0.88
CA ASP A 326 -1.67 -27.29 -1.45
C ASP A 326 -1.81 -27.23 -2.97
N ALA A 327 -1.49 -26.06 -3.55
CA ALA A 327 -1.56 -25.89 -4.99
C ALA A 327 -0.43 -26.67 -5.67
N THR A 328 -0.76 -27.38 -6.75
CA THR A 328 0.20 -28.07 -7.63
C THR A 328 0.67 -27.18 -8.78
N GLU A 329 -0.07 -26.10 -9.07
CA GLU A 329 0.27 -25.09 -10.05
C GLU A 329 -0.23 -23.71 -9.60
N LEU A 330 0.53 -22.67 -9.89
CA LEU A 330 0.19 -21.28 -9.59
C LEU A 330 0.77 -20.35 -10.67
N PRO A 331 0.02 -19.33 -11.12
CA PRO A 331 0.58 -18.30 -11.99
C PRO A 331 1.70 -17.55 -11.26
N PRO A 332 2.79 -17.12 -11.92
CA PRO A 332 3.91 -16.51 -11.22
C PRO A 332 3.54 -15.16 -10.57
N ILE A 333 4.37 -14.71 -9.64
CA ILE A 333 4.31 -13.36 -9.08
C ILE A 333 5.42 -12.52 -9.73
N SER A 334 5.03 -11.45 -10.41
CA SER A 334 5.95 -10.45 -10.94
C SER A 334 6.37 -9.49 -9.83
N ILE A 335 7.67 -9.37 -9.58
CA ILE A 335 8.25 -8.50 -8.54
C ILE A 335 9.10 -7.43 -9.19
N PHE A 336 8.86 -6.18 -8.80
CA PHE A 336 9.68 -5.05 -9.14
C PHE A 336 10.28 -4.43 -7.87
N GLN A 337 11.56 -4.08 -7.93
CA GLN A 337 12.28 -3.42 -6.84
C GLN A 337 13.01 -2.19 -7.38
N HIS A 338 12.79 -1.01 -6.79
CA HIS A 338 13.49 0.19 -7.22
C HIS A 338 13.63 1.24 -6.14
N ILE A 339 14.83 1.80 -5.97
CA ILE A 339 15.13 2.69 -4.85
C ILE A 339 14.40 4.04 -4.88
N ASN A 340 14.05 4.56 -6.07
CA ASN A 340 13.26 5.79 -6.19
C ASN A 340 11.75 5.53 -5.98
N PHE A 341 11.35 4.28 -5.83
CA PHE A 341 9.99 3.92 -5.42
C PHE A 341 10.02 3.58 -3.94
N PHE A 342 9.18 4.23 -3.14
CA PHE A 342 9.13 3.97 -1.70
C PHE A 342 7.74 4.16 -1.10
N LYS A 343 7.24 3.13 -0.42
CA LYS A 343 5.99 3.11 0.33
C LYS A 343 6.25 2.72 1.79
N ARG A 344 5.94 3.63 2.71
CA ARG A 344 6.07 3.40 4.16
C ARG A 344 5.02 2.44 4.69
N ASP A 345 3.78 2.67 4.31
CA ASP A 345 2.64 1.82 4.65
C ASP A 345 2.32 0.90 3.47
N PRO A 346 1.80 -0.30 3.74
CA PRO A 346 1.37 -1.21 2.68
C PRO A 346 0.22 -0.58 1.89
N LEU A 347 0.31 -0.67 0.58
CA LEU A 347 -0.73 -0.27 -0.35
C LEU A 347 -1.11 -1.47 -1.20
N VAL A 348 -2.41 -1.68 -1.38
CA VAL A 348 -2.97 -2.69 -2.27
C VAL A 348 -3.68 -1.98 -3.42
N VAL A 349 -3.44 -2.45 -4.63
CA VAL A 349 -4.19 -2.08 -5.84
C VAL A 349 -4.85 -3.33 -6.37
N ILE A 350 -6.12 -3.20 -6.75
CA ILE A 350 -6.91 -4.30 -7.32
C ILE A 350 -7.28 -3.93 -8.73
N TYR A 351 -7.17 -4.89 -9.64
CA TYR A 351 -7.65 -4.79 -11.00
C TYR A 351 -8.72 -5.84 -11.20
N LYS A 352 -9.99 -5.42 -11.24
CA LYS A 352 -11.15 -6.29 -11.43
C LYS A 352 -11.63 -6.25 -12.87
N ARG A 353 -11.63 -7.38 -13.55
CA ARG A 353 -12.03 -7.46 -14.96
C ARG A 353 -13.50 -7.10 -15.10
N LYS A 354 -13.81 -6.10 -15.92
CA LYS A 354 -15.18 -5.66 -16.22
C LYS A 354 -15.71 -6.14 -17.56
N THR A 355 -14.83 -6.69 -18.39
CA THR A 355 -15.19 -7.24 -19.71
C THR A 355 -15.40 -8.75 -19.64
N THR A 356 -15.99 -9.29 -20.71
CA THR A 356 -16.13 -10.75 -20.91
C THR A 356 -14.87 -11.38 -21.51
N ASN A 357 -13.79 -10.61 -21.69
CA ASN A 357 -12.57 -11.08 -22.35
C ASN A 357 -11.74 -11.96 -21.40
N THR A 358 -11.86 -13.28 -21.55
CA THR A 358 -11.18 -14.25 -20.68
C THR A 358 -9.70 -14.46 -21.01
N THR A 359 -9.11 -13.68 -21.92
CA THR A 359 -7.64 -13.61 -22.06
C THR A 359 -6.99 -12.87 -20.90
N PHE A 360 -7.77 -12.09 -20.15
CA PHE A 360 -7.35 -11.40 -18.95
C PHE A 360 -7.87 -12.13 -17.72
N PRO A 361 -7.10 -12.27 -16.63
CA PRO A 361 -7.59 -12.82 -15.37
C PRO A 361 -8.73 -11.99 -14.78
N TYR A 362 -9.63 -12.61 -14.01
CA TYR A 362 -10.77 -11.91 -13.42
C TYR A 362 -10.34 -10.88 -12.37
N LEU A 363 -9.28 -11.19 -11.61
CA LEU A 363 -8.79 -10.34 -10.54
C LEU A 363 -7.27 -10.41 -10.43
N VAL A 364 -6.61 -9.26 -10.54
CA VAL A 364 -5.17 -9.10 -10.33
C VAL A 364 -4.97 -8.25 -9.08
N GLY A 365 -4.08 -8.71 -8.20
CA GLY A 365 -3.62 -7.98 -7.05
C GLY A 365 -2.26 -7.34 -7.32
N GLU A 366 -2.07 -6.15 -6.77
CA GLU A 366 -0.77 -5.50 -6.71
C GLU A 366 -0.52 -5.00 -5.28
N PHE A 367 0.59 -5.41 -4.68
CA PHE A 367 0.96 -5.08 -3.30
C PHE A 367 2.26 -4.29 -3.28
N HIS A 368 2.22 -3.10 -2.68
CA HIS A 368 3.36 -2.20 -2.56
C HIS A 368 3.81 -2.17 -1.11
N TYR A 369 5.12 -2.34 -0.89
CA TYR A 369 5.71 -2.20 0.44
C TYR A 369 7.20 -1.88 0.34
N ALA A 370 7.67 -0.91 1.12
CA ALA A 370 9.02 -0.37 1.01
C ALA A 370 9.32 0.01 -0.45
N ASN A 371 10.38 -0.52 -1.04
CA ASN A 371 10.76 -0.31 -2.44
C ASN A 371 10.31 -1.43 -3.38
N LEU A 372 9.38 -2.28 -2.95
CA LEU A 372 8.90 -3.44 -3.69
C LEU A 372 7.46 -3.28 -4.17
N ILE A 373 7.21 -3.81 -5.36
CA ILE A 373 5.87 -4.02 -5.93
C ILE A 373 5.75 -5.50 -6.33
N PHE A 374 4.71 -6.15 -5.83
CA PHE A 374 4.31 -7.51 -6.19
C PHE A 374 3.06 -7.43 -7.04
N VAL A 375 3.04 -8.01 -8.24
CA VAL A 375 1.85 -8.15 -9.08
C VAL A 375 1.56 -9.63 -9.26
N PHE A 376 0.33 -10.05 -8.98
CA PHE A 376 -0.08 -11.45 -8.95
C PHE A 376 -1.54 -11.63 -9.35
N ILE A 377 -1.85 -12.75 -10.01
CA ILE A 377 -3.22 -13.13 -10.35
C ILE A 377 -3.83 -13.84 -9.13
N LEU A 378 -5.08 -13.56 -8.77
CA LEU A 378 -5.76 -14.36 -7.75
C LEU A 378 -6.14 -15.72 -8.34
N PRO A 379 -5.53 -16.83 -7.88
CA PRO A 379 -5.71 -18.13 -8.51
C PRO A 379 -7.07 -18.72 -8.17
N PHE A 380 -7.49 -19.73 -8.93
CA PHE A 380 -8.68 -20.57 -8.65
C PHE A 380 -10.02 -19.82 -8.68
N CYS A 381 -10.10 -18.71 -9.43
CA CYS A 381 -11.36 -18.03 -9.68
C CYS A 381 -12.22 -18.82 -10.66
N PHE A 382 -13.50 -19.08 -10.33
CA PHE A 382 -14.37 -19.81 -11.26
C PHE A 382 -14.76 -18.99 -12.50
N LYS A 383 -14.58 -17.66 -12.47
CA LYS A 383 -14.82 -16.77 -13.61
C LYS A 383 -13.68 -16.78 -14.63
N ASP A 384 -12.57 -17.46 -14.34
CA ASP A 384 -11.45 -17.60 -15.25
C ASP A 384 -11.53 -18.90 -16.04
N LYS A 385 -11.20 -18.79 -17.34
CA LYS A 385 -11.12 -19.94 -18.26
C LYS A 385 -9.70 -20.47 -18.42
N LYS A 386 -8.72 -19.79 -17.81
CA LYS A 386 -7.29 -20.09 -17.88
C LYS A 386 -6.71 -20.02 -16.48
N THR A 387 -5.70 -20.83 -16.20
CA THR A 387 -4.97 -20.81 -14.91
C THR A 387 -3.82 -19.80 -14.93
N PHE A 388 -3.43 -19.32 -16.13
CA PHE A 388 -2.30 -18.41 -16.36
C PHE A 388 -0.94 -18.95 -15.87
N VAL A 389 -0.85 -20.28 -15.72
CA VAL A 389 0.39 -20.99 -15.41
C VAL A 389 1.25 -21.16 -16.67
N GLN A 390 0.62 -21.34 -17.82
CA GLN A 390 1.31 -21.46 -19.11
C GLN A 390 1.92 -20.12 -19.51
N ALA A 391 3.17 -20.18 -20.00
CA ALA A 391 3.95 -18.98 -20.28
C ALA A 391 3.29 -18.10 -21.35
N GLU A 392 2.67 -18.70 -22.36
CA GLU A 392 2.01 -18.01 -23.47
C GLU A 392 0.79 -17.23 -22.96
N ASP A 393 -0.04 -17.86 -22.13
CA ASP A 393 -1.22 -17.23 -21.53
C ASP A 393 -0.82 -16.10 -20.59
N TYR A 394 0.20 -16.31 -19.76
CA TYR A 394 0.71 -15.28 -18.86
C TYR A 394 1.31 -14.11 -19.63
N GLN A 395 2.11 -14.35 -20.67
CA GLN A 395 2.73 -13.32 -21.48
C GLN A 395 1.69 -12.48 -22.24
N CYS A 396 0.67 -13.13 -22.81
CA CYS A 396 -0.44 -12.43 -23.49
C CYS A 396 -1.14 -11.44 -22.54
N PHE A 397 -1.42 -11.88 -21.31
CA PHE A 397 -1.94 -10.99 -20.26
C PHE A 397 -0.93 -9.90 -19.90
N TRP A 398 0.32 -10.28 -19.61
CA TRP A 398 1.33 -9.41 -19.02
C TRP A 398 1.77 -8.28 -19.95
N SER A 399 1.88 -8.55 -21.27
CA SER A 399 2.28 -7.53 -22.25
C SER A 399 1.28 -6.38 -22.36
N GLU A 400 -0.02 -6.69 -22.21
CA GLU A 400 -1.07 -5.68 -22.24
C GLU A 400 -1.28 -5.03 -20.86
N PHE A 401 -1.13 -5.81 -19.79
CA PHE A 401 -1.32 -5.35 -18.42
C PHE A 401 -0.18 -4.44 -17.93
N ASN A 402 1.07 -4.86 -18.10
CA ASN A 402 2.24 -4.16 -17.58
C ASN A 402 2.85 -3.27 -18.65
N GLN A 403 2.26 -2.09 -18.85
CA GLN A 403 2.77 -1.10 -19.79
C GLN A 403 3.93 -0.27 -19.24
N ARG A 404 4.62 -0.74 -18.18
CA ARG A 404 5.66 0.03 -17.46
C ARG A 404 7.01 -0.24 -18.11
N PRO A 405 7.49 0.59 -19.05
CA PRO A 405 8.56 0.20 -19.97
C PRO A 405 9.95 0.26 -19.33
N ASN A 406 10.09 0.93 -18.18
CA ASN A 406 11.38 1.20 -17.53
C ASN A 406 11.59 0.43 -16.23
N TYR A 407 10.79 -0.60 -15.97
CA TYR A 407 10.87 -1.37 -14.74
C TYR A 407 11.36 -2.79 -15.02
N ASN A 408 12.46 -3.16 -14.36
CA ASN A 408 13.00 -4.52 -14.42
C ASN A 408 12.16 -5.44 -13.55
N TRP A 409 11.12 -6.03 -14.13
CA TRP A 409 10.28 -7.02 -13.48
C TRP A 409 10.95 -8.39 -13.47
N THR A 410 10.86 -9.08 -12.34
CA THR A 410 11.28 -10.48 -12.21
C THR A 410 10.05 -11.35 -11.99
N SER A 411 9.87 -12.37 -12.82
CA SER A 411 8.78 -13.33 -12.66
C SER A 411 9.27 -14.48 -11.78
N ASN A 412 8.59 -14.71 -10.66
CA ASN A 412 9.03 -15.65 -9.63
C ASN A 412 7.94 -16.68 -9.34
N SER A 413 8.34 -17.95 -9.20
CA SER A 413 7.45 -19.03 -8.77
C SER A 413 7.33 -19.05 -7.25
N PHE A 414 6.10 -19.10 -6.76
CA PHE A 414 5.76 -19.25 -5.34
C PHE A 414 5.02 -20.58 -5.08
N LEU A 415 5.34 -21.61 -5.87
CA LEU A 415 4.63 -22.89 -5.81
C LEU A 415 5.04 -23.77 -4.61
N SER A 416 6.31 -23.70 -4.19
CA SER A 416 6.83 -24.63 -3.18
C SER A 416 6.16 -24.47 -1.81
N ILE A 417 5.87 -25.61 -1.18
CA ILE A 417 5.37 -25.72 0.20
C ILE A 417 6.49 -25.98 1.22
N GLN A 418 7.73 -26.13 0.75
CA GLN A 418 8.88 -26.39 1.62
C GLN A 418 9.35 -25.10 2.30
N GLU A 419 9.74 -25.20 3.56
CA GLU A 419 10.40 -24.10 4.25
C GLU A 419 11.73 -23.78 3.58
N CYS A 420 11.91 -22.50 3.24
CA CYS A 420 13.09 -21.97 2.58
C CYS A 420 13.81 -21.00 3.53
N ALA A 421 15.14 -21.10 3.57
CA ALA A 421 15.98 -20.11 4.23
C ALA A 421 15.93 -18.78 3.47
N ILE A 422 16.01 -17.66 4.20
CA ILE A 422 16.07 -16.34 3.58
C ILE A 422 17.53 -15.89 3.51
N SER A 423 17.95 -15.60 2.30
CA SER A 423 19.30 -15.14 1.99
C SER A 423 19.26 -14.00 0.99
N ILE A 424 20.06 -12.96 1.25
CA ILE A 424 20.10 -11.75 0.43
C ILE A 424 21.52 -11.53 -0.05
N ASN A 425 21.70 -11.58 -1.36
CA ASN A 425 22.99 -11.30 -1.96
C ASN A 425 23.22 -9.79 -1.96
N LEU A 426 24.34 -9.37 -1.36
CA LEU A 426 24.81 -8.00 -1.31
C LEU A 426 26.14 -7.90 -2.03
N LYS A 427 26.23 -6.93 -2.92
CA LYS A 427 27.50 -6.49 -3.52
C LYS A 427 27.79 -5.09 -3.01
N ILE A 428 28.93 -4.93 -2.34
CA ILE A 428 29.40 -3.66 -1.80
C ILE A 428 30.62 -3.25 -2.62
N ASP A 429 30.48 -2.20 -3.42
CA ASP A 429 31.54 -1.67 -4.26
C ASP A 429 32.29 -0.52 -3.56
N GLY A 430 33.54 -0.29 -3.96
CA GLY A 430 34.31 0.90 -3.54
C GLY A 430 34.89 0.82 -2.13
N ILE A 431 35.11 -0.38 -1.58
CA ILE A 431 35.76 -0.53 -0.28
C ILE A 431 37.28 -0.31 -0.44
N GLU A 432 37.80 0.70 0.26
CA GLU A 432 39.23 0.94 0.42
C GLU A 432 39.69 0.33 1.75
N ILE A 433 40.32 -0.85 1.68
CA ILE A 433 40.90 -1.51 2.85
C ILE A 433 42.27 -0.87 3.11
N GLY A 434 42.46 -0.26 4.30
CA GLY A 434 43.78 0.15 4.77
C GLY A 434 43.98 1.61 5.18
N THR A 435 42.96 2.48 5.10
CA THR A 435 43.14 3.91 5.47
C THR A 435 42.50 4.37 6.76
N ASN A 436 41.82 3.50 7.55
CA ASN A 436 41.53 3.69 8.99
C ASN A 436 40.68 2.51 9.53
N THR A 437 41.19 1.28 9.52
CA THR A 437 40.44 0.12 10.02
C THR A 437 41.04 -0.35 11.35
N PHE A 438 40.44 0.07 12.46
CA PHE A 438 40.68 -0.58 13.75
C PHE A 438 40.02 -1.96 13.70
N LEU A 439 40.82 -3.00 13.45
CA LEU A 439 40.48 -4.37 13.77
C LEU A 439 40.33 -4.45 15.30
N LYS A 440 39.16 -4.88 15.78
CA LYS A 440 38.97 -5.28 17.17
C LYS A 440 38.60 -6.75 17.22
#